data_AF-A0A2J6TBZ2-F1
#
_entry.id   AF-A0A2J6TBZ2-F1
#
_cell.length_a   1.000
_cell.length_b   1.000
_cell.length_c   1.000
_cell.angle_alpha   90.00
_cell.angle_beta   90.00
_cell.angle_gamma   90.00
#
_symmetry.space_group_name_H-M   'P 1'
#
loop_
_entity.id
_entity.type
_entity.pdbx_description
1 polymer ?
#
loop_
_entity_poly.entity_id
_entity_poly.type
_entity_poly.pdbx_seq_one_letter_code
_entity_poly.pdbx_strand_id
1 'polypeptide(L)'
;EFPVVCQKTQCIFCIGNERLPYEQRTRTFNRVSHMWDHVENVHLSKVPAEQRIICYHPVCKAQGLVLDHVMHFKNHVARVHKIDLRPRVFPY
;
A
#
# COMPACT_ATOMS: atom_id res chain seq x y z
N GLU A 1 17.69 -6.37 -9.92
CA GLU A 1 17.36 -6.33 -8.48
C GLU A 1 15.96 -5.75 -8.30
N PHE A 2 15.19 -6.28 -7.35
CA PHE A 2 13.84 -5.74 -7.09
C PHE A 2 13.97 -4.47 -6.24
N PRO A 3 13.34 -3.34 -6.60
CA PRO A 3 13.52 -2.10 -5.86
C PRO A 3 13.01 -2.28 -4.42
N VAL A 4 13.95 -2.20 -3.47
CA VAL A 4 13.66 -2.24 -2.03
C VAL A 4 12.95 -0.95 -1.59
N VAL A 5 13.02 0.11 -2.39
CA VAL A 5 12.38 1.40 -2.12
C VAL A 5 11.12 1.54 -2.97
N CYS A 6 9.97 1.67 -2.31
CA CYS A 6 8.71 1.98 -2.96
C CYS A 6 8.60 3.51 -3.14
N GLN A 7 8.41 3.95 -4.39
CA GLN A 7 8.24 5.36 -4.71
C GLN A 7 6.84 5.87 -4.31
N LYS A 8 6.69 7.19 -4.11
CA LYS A 8 5.41 7.82 -3.74
C LYS A 8 4.27 7.58 -4.73
N THR A 9 4.62 7.29 -5.98
CA THR A 9 3.68 7.02 -7.07
C THR A 9 3.58 5.54 -7.40
N GLN A 10 4.11 4.65 -6.57
CA GLN A 10 3.98 3.20 -6.71
C GLN A 10 2.99 2.63 -5.68
N CYS A 11 2.34 1.53 -6.04
CA CYS A 11 1.40 0.85 -5.16
C CYS A 11 2.14 -0.12 -4.22
N ILE A 12 2.00 0.09 -2.91
CA ILE A 12 2.62 -0.75 -1.87
C ILE A 12 2.13 -2.21 -1.87
N PHE A 13 0.92 -2.46 -2.38
CA PHE A 13 0.39 -3.81 -2.57
C PHE A 13 0.99 -4.49 -3.79
N CYS A 14 1.02 -3.79 -4.93
CA CYS A 14 1.52 -4.36 -6.19
C CYS A 14 3.01 -4.69 -6.11
N ILE A 15 3.83 -3.84 -5.51
CA ILE A 15 5.28 -4.06 -5.37
C ILE A 15 5.56 -5.37 -4.61
N GLY A 16 4.76 -5.66 -3.60
CA GLY A 16 4.83 -6.90 -2.81
C GLY A 16 4.24 -8.15 -3.42
N ASN A 17 3.50 -8.01 -4.53
CA ASN A 17 2.71 -9.10 -5.07
C ASN A 17 3.53 -9.94 -6.05
N GLU A 18 4.12 -11.02 -5.53
CA GLU A 18 4.96 -11.95 -6.28
C GLU A 18 4.21 -12.72 -7.39
N ARG A 19 2.87 -12.67 -7.40
CA ARG A 19 2.05 -13.25 -8.47
C ARG A 19 1.96 -12.35 -9.72
N LEU A 20 2.38 -11.09 -9.61
CA LEU A 20 2.37 -10.15 -10.72
C LEU A 20 3.73 -10.14 -11.45
N PRO A 21 3.75 -9.93 -12.78
CA PRO A 21 4.96 -9.65 -13.53
C PRO A 21 5.72 -8.44 -12.98
N TYR A 22 7.04 -8.42 -13.17
CA TYR A 22 7.91 -7.34 -12.68
C TYR A 22 7.42 -5.93 -13.06
N GLU A 23 6.97 -5.76 -14.30
CA GLU A 23 6.47 -4.48 -14.82
C GLU A 23 5.21 -4.00 -14.08
N GLN A 24 4.32 -4.93 -13.71
CA GLN A 24 3.11 -4.60 -12.95
C GLN A 24 3.44 -4.31 -11.48
N ARG A 25 4.42 -5.02 -10.91
CA ARG A 25 4.89 -4.78 -9.53
C ARG A 25 5.57 -3.42 -9.39
N THR A 26 6.32 -3.00 -10.40
CA THR A 26 7.09 -1.75 -10.40
C THR A 26 6.40 -0.60 -11.13
N ARG A 27 5.16 -0.82 -11.60
CA ARG A 27 4.34 0.20 -12.27
C ARG A 27 4.26 1.46 -11.41
N THR A 28 4.55 2.58 -12.06
CA THR A 28 4.44 3.91 -11.46
C THR A 28 3.24 4.63 -12.06
N PHE A 29 2.46 5.31 -11.22
CA PHE A 29 1.35 6.15 -11.63
C PHE A 29 1.84 7.55 -11.99
N ASN A 30 1.20 8.21 -12.96
CA ASN A 30 1.55 9.60 -13.31
C ASN A 30 1.29 10.60 -12.18
N ARG A 31 0.36 10.27 -11.26
CA ARG A 31 -0.05 11.13 -10.15
C ARG A 31 -0.23 10.31 -8.89
N VAL A 32 0.12 10.90 -7.76
CA VAL A 32 -0.07 10.30 -6.42
C VAL A 32 -1.55 10.04 -6.15
N SER A 33 -2.46 10.94 -6.56
CA SER A 33 -3.90 10.72 -6.43
C SER A 33 -4.41 9.48 -7.17
N HIS A 34 -3.89 9.18 -8.36
CA HIS A 34 -4.26 7.98 -9.09
C HIS A 34 -3.75 6.70 -8.41
N MET A 35 -2.57 6.77 -7.78
CA MET A 35 -2.06 5.69 -6.95
C MET A 35 -2.97 5.49 -5.73
N TRP A 36 -3.39 6.57 -5.07
CA TRP A 36 -4.34 6.52 -3.95
C TRP A 36 -5.65 5.85 -4.33
N ASP A 37 -6.29 6.32 -5.40
CA ASP A 37 -7.55 5.76 -5.86
C ASP A 37 -7.40 4.30 -6.26
N HIS A 38 -6.25 3.91 -6.81
CA HIS A 38 -5.95 2.50 -7.08
C HIS A 38 -5.88 1.68 -5.77
N VAL A 39 -5.16 2.15 -4.75
CA VAL A 39 -5.09 1.44 -3.46
C VAL A 39 -6.46 1.31 -2.82
N GLU A 40 -7.22 2.41 -2.75
CA GLU A 40 -8.55 2.40 -2.13
C GLU A 40 -9.51 1.49 -2.91
N ASN A 41 -9.61 1.62 -4.23
CA ASN A 41 -10.61 0.91 -5.02
C ASN A 41 -10.26 -0.57 -5.27
N VAL A 42 -8.98 -0.89 -5.45
CA VAL A 42 -8.55 -2.25 -5.82
C VAL A 42 -8.19 -3.09 -4.61
N HIS A 43 -7.56 -2.50 -3.59
CA HIS A 43 -7.03 -3.28 -2.46
C HIS A 43 -7.85 -3.12 -1.18
N LEU A 44 -8.43 -1.94 -0.93
CA LEU A 44 -9.11 -1.66 0.34
C LEU A 44 -10.64 -1.58 0.25
N SER A 45 -11.22 -1.53 -0.95
CA SER A 45 -12.67 -1.31 -1.15
C SER A 45 -13.56 -2.36 -0.51
N LYS A 46 -13.07 -3.59 -0.39
CA LYS A 46 -13.77 -4.72 0.22
C LYS A 46 -13.18 -5.13 1.57
N VAL A 47 -12.24 -4.36 2.10
CA VAL A 47 -11.58 -4.65 3.37
C VAL A 47 -12.31 -3.89 4.48
N PRO A 48 -12.93 -4.59 5.45
CA PRO A 48 -13.51 -3.98 6.63
C PRO A 48 -12.49 -3.09 7.34
N ALA A 49 -12.95 -1.98 7.93
CA ALA A 49 -12.07 -1.02 8.58
C ALA A 49 -11.18 -1.67 9.64
N GLU A 50 -11.73 -2.63 10.39
CA GLU A 50 -11.13 -3.36 11.52
C GLU A 50 -10.36 -4.61 11.10
N GLN A 51 -10.35 -4.96 9.81
CA GLN A 51 -9.64 -6.14 9.36
C GLN A 51 -8.12 -5.94 9.46
N ARG A 52 -7.44 -6.94 10.03
CA ARG A 52 -5.98 -7.01 10.07
C ARG A 52 -5.40 -7.06 8.66
N ILE A 53 -4.36 -6.26 8.43
CA ILE A 53 -3.71 -6.12 7.12
C ILE A 53 -2.21 -6.32 7.28
N ILE A 54 -1.63 -7.12 6.38
CA ILE A 54 -0.19 -7.24 6.25
C ILE A 54 0.36 -6.11 5.38
N CYS A 55 1.55 -5.61 5.69
CA CYS A 55 2.27 -4.77 4.75
C CYS A 55 2.88 -5.65 3.66
N TYR A 56 2.54 -5.37 2.41
CA TYR A 56 3.02 -6.13 1.26
C TYR A 56 4.44 -5.74 0.84
N HIS A 57 5.00 -4.65 1.38
CA HIS A 57 6.39 -4.30 1.10
C HIS A 57 7.33 -5.48 1.43
N PRO A 58 8.26 -5.87 0.54
CA PRO A 58 9.06 -7.08 0.71
C PRO A 58 9.77 -7.17 2.07
N VAL A 59 10.27 -6.05 2.60
CA VAL A 59 10.96 -6.00 3.89
C VAL A 59 9.98 -6.23 5.05
N CYS A 60 8.84 -5.54 5.04
CA CYS A 60 7.83 -5.70 6.08
C CYS A 60 7.17 -7.08 6.05
N LYS A 61 6.98 -7.65 4.85
CA LYS A 61 6.48 -9.00 4.66
C LYS A 61 7.45 -10.04 5.22
N ALA A 62 8.76 -9.89 4.97
CA ALA A 62 9.78 -10.76 5.53
C ALA A 62 9.85 -10.69 7.07
N GLN A 63 9.49 -9.54 7.66
CA GLN A 63 9.36 -9.36 9.11
C GLN A 63 8.05 -9.91 9.69
N GLY A 64 7.12 -10.38 8.85
CA GLY A 64 5.82 -10.86 9.30
C GLY A 64 4.94 -9.76 9.92
N LEU A 65 5.13 -8.49 9.53
CA LEU A 65 4.40 -7.38 10.13
C LEU A 65 2.91 -7.44 9.78
N VAL A 66 2.09 -7.65 10.80
CA VAL A 66 0.63 -7.59 10.73
C VAL A 66 0.15 -6.36 11.48
N LEU A 67 -0.70 -5.57 10.86
CA LEU A 67 -1.27 -4.34 11.43
C LEU A 67 -2.74 -4.57 11.76
N ASP A 68 -3.18 -4.05 12.91
CA ASP A 68 -4.46 -4.40 13.50
C ASP A 68 -5.66 -4.03 12.62
N HIS A 69 -5.57 -2.94 11.86
CA HIS A 69 -6.67 -2.41 11.06
C HIS A 69 -6.19 -1.44 9.95
N VAL A 70 -7.10 -1.02 9.05
CA VAL A 70 -6.78 -0.22 7.86
C VAL A 70 -6.07 1.10 8.20
N MET A 71 -6.47 1.78 9.28
CA MET A 71 -5.83 3.04 9.69
C MET A 71 -4.38 2.82 10.15
N HIS A 72 -4.12 1.78 10.95
CA HIS A 72 -2.76 1.38 11.33
C HIS A 72 -1.90 1.08 10.11
N PHE A 73 -2.48 0.40 9.10
CA PHE A 73 -1.83 0.20 7.82
C PHE A 73 -1.47 1.51 7.11
N LYS A 74 -2.42 2.43 6.95
CA LYS A 74 -2.16 3.74 6.32
C LYS A 74 -1.07 4.54 7.07
N ASN A 75 -1.13 4.55 8.40
CA ASN A 75 -0.13 5.20 9.24
C ASN A 75 1.26 4.57 9.13
N HIS A 76 1.34 3.24 9.08
CA HIS A 76 2.59 2.52 8.85
C HIS A 76 3.20 2.91 7.50
N VAL A 77 2.41 2.91 6.43
CA VAL A 77 2.87 3.26 5.08
C VAL A 77 3.38 4.71 5.03
N ALA A 78 2.69 5.65 5.68
CA ALA A 78 3.14 7.04 5.78
C ALA A 78 4.46 7.18 6.57
N ARG A 79 4.59 6.52 7.72
CA ARG A 79 5.76 6.69 8.60
C ARG A 79 6.99 5.93 8.14
N VAL A 80 6.82 4.68 7.71
CA VAL A 80 7.90 3.75 7.35
C VAL A 80 8.27 3.88 5.89
N HIS A 81 7.29 3.98 4.99
CA HIS A 81 7.54 4.05 3.54
C HIS A 81 7.51 5.48 2.99
N LYS A 82 7.13 6.49 3.79
CA LYS A 82 7.01 7.90 3.35
C LYS A 82 6.05 8.09 2.16
N ILE A 83 5.02 7.25 2.13
CA ILE A 83 3.94 7.29 1.14
C ILE A 83 2.66 7.61 1.89
N ASP A 84 2.10 8.80 1.67
CA ASP A 84 0.75 9.08 2.14
C ASP A 84 -0.23 8.25 1.33
N LEU A 85 -1.23 7.64 1.98
CA LEU A 85 -2.40 7.05 1.34
C LEU A 85 -3.61 7.94 1.63
N ARG A 86 -4.67 7.83 0.83
CA ARG A 86 -5.85 8.70 0.98
C ARG A 86 -6.33 8.71 2.44
N PRO A 87 -6.31 9.85 3.14
CA PRO A 87 -6.87 9.94 4.47
C PRO A 87 -8.38 9.68 4.39
N ARG A 88 -8.96 9.00 5.39
CA ARG A 88 -10.42 8.98 5.51
C ARG A 88 -10.87 10.40 5.83
N VAL A 89 -11.25 11.15 4.81
CA VAL A 89 -12.06 12.34 4.99
C VAL A 89 -13.42 11.81 5.41
N PHE A 90 -13.71 11.79 6.71
CA PHE A 90 -15.09 11.66 7.15
C PHE A 90 -15.79 12.95 6.70
N PRO A 91 -16.78 12.91 5.79
CA PRO A 91 -17.67 14.05 5.69
C PRO A 91 -18.37 14.16 7.04
N TYR A 92 -18.17 15.31 7.70
CA TYR A 92 -18.92 15.68 8.89
C TYR A 92 -20.42 15.71 8.60
#